data_AF-A0A962BWK7-F1
#
_entry.id   AF-A0A962BWK7-F1
#
_cell.length_a   1.000
_cell.length_b   1.000
_cell.length_c   1.000
_cell.angle_alpha   90.00
_cell.angle_beta   90.00
_cell.angle_gamma   90.00
#
_symmetry.space_group_name_H-M   'P 1'
#
loop_
_entity.id
_entity.type
_entity.pdbx_description
1 polymer ?
#
loop_
_entity_poly.entity_id
_entity_poly.type
_entity_poly.pdbx_seq_one_letter_code
_entity_poly.pdbx_strand_id
1 'polypeptide(L)'
;MSESQTDAGSGVTWLSQGLQLFLKNPVPFAVMGLIIGVIGQVWVIGWLALMILWPALCAGVMTGYRVESGGGKADISNLFAAFQQEGKLIKLLPLCLPGIAALVVMGLMVLVIGIVVGIAAFGGSAAASQSSSPESMMAVLSGVGIFGGLIVVVIFIAVALLVWALLCTAIPRVMFDSIEPFAAMKESLGTVKSNLFAFIGFALVTMVGYAIVAFVLNLLLGWSWITGFLPPLLMAAGFTPVIVGGLYSAYRHLFGAAPAAQALPEAPAAPPPPAPPADSEG
;
A
#
# COMPACT_ATOMS: atom_id res chain seq x y z
N MET A 1 11.86 -6.92 -23.44
CA MET A 1 10.41 -6.67 -23.64
C MET A 1 10.21 -5.17 -23.66
N SER A 2 9.31 -4.68 -24.53
CA SER A 2 9.15 -3.26 -24.88
C SER A 2 8.83 -2.39 -23.67
N GLU A 3 9.79 -1.60 -23.19
CA GLU A 3 9.53 -0.44 -22.33
C GLU A 3 8.81 0.62 -23.15
N SER A 4 7.48 0.60 -23.16
CA SER A 4 6.72 1.68 -23.78
C SER A 4 6.97 2.96 -22.96
N GLN A 5 7.69 3.92 -23.55
CA GLN A 5 7.83 5.24 -22.97
C GLN A 5 6.50 5.97 -23.10
N THR A 6 6.09 6.61 -22.01
CA THR A 6 4.83 7.34 -21.92
C THR A 6 5.07 8.82 -21.68
N ASP A 7 4.07 9.64 -21.97
CA ASP A 7 4.12 11.07 -21.70
C ASP A 7 4.02 11.39 -20.20
N ALA A 8 4.43 12.60 -19.81
CA ALA A 8 4.34 13.04 -18.42
C ALA A 8 2.88 13.09 -17.90
N GLY A 9 1.91 13.26 -18.79
CA GLY A 9 0.47 13.29 -18.46
C GLY A 9 -0.14 11.92 -18.14
N SER A 10 0.52 10.83 -18.52
CA SER A 10 0.00 9.46 -18.35
C SER A 10 -0.31 9.11 -16.91
N GLY A 11 0.44 9.65 -15.94
CA GLY A 11 0.17 9.43 -14.51
C GLY A 11 -1.24 9.88 -14.08
N VAL A 12 -1.68 11.03 -14.57
CA VAL A 12 -3.02 11.57 -14.29
C VAL A 12 -4.09 10.72 -14.97
N THR A 13 -3.82 10.30 -16.20
CA THR A 13 -4.70 9.41 -16.98
C THR A 13 -4.88 8.07 -16.29
N TRP A 14 -3.82 7.46 -15.76
CA TRP A 14 -3.91 6.19 -15.03
C TRP A 14 -4.81 6.30 -13.82
N LEU A 15 -4.61 7.32 -12.98
CA LEU A 15 -5.45 7.53 -11.80
C LEU A 15 -6.91 7.81 -12.19
N SER A 16 -7.14 8.59 -13.25
CA SER A 16 -8.48 8.89 -13.76
C SER A 16 -9.19 7.64 -14.27
N GLN A 17 -8.49 6.76 -14.99
CA GLN A 17 -9.04 5.49 -15.45
C GLN A 17 -9.35 4.54 -14.29
N GLY A 18 -8.45 4.45 -13.31
CA GLY A 18 -8.67 3.67 -12.08
C GLY A 18 -9.89 4.16 -11.31
N LEU A 19 -10.05 5.48 -11.18
CA LEU A 19 -11.22 6.09 -10.56
C LEU A 19 -12.50 5.83 -11.35
N GLN A 20 -12.47 5.90 -12.68
CA GLN A 20 -13.63 5.56 -13.52
C GLN A 20 -14.07 4.11 -13.34
N LEU A 21 -13.12 3.16 -13.26
CA LEU A 21 -13.44 1.76 -12.96
C LEU A 21 -13.99 1.58 -11.55
N PHE A 22 -13.42 2.29 -10.56
CA PHE A 22 -13.95 2.30 -9.19
C PHE A 22 -15.41 2.76 -9.16
N LEU A 23 -15.72 3.87 -9.83
CA LEU A 23 -17.07 4.46 -9.83
C LEU A 23 -18.13 3.61 -10.56
N LYS A 24 -17.73 2.65 -11.41
CA LYS A 24 -18.67 1.70 -12.03
C LYS A 24 -19.23 0.69 -11.03
N ASN A 25 -18.42 0.27 -10.05
CA ASN A 25 -18.82 -0.69 -9.03
C ASN A 25 -18.14 -0.35 -7.69
N PRO A 26 -18.51 0.78 -7.05
CA PRO A 26 -17.75 1.35 -5.94
C PRO A 26 -17.87 0.54 -4.66
N VAL A 27 -18.99 -0.18 -4.46
CA VAL A 27 -19.28 -0.87 -3.19
C VAL A 27 -18.27 -1.99 -2.89
N PRO A 28 -18.03 -2.97 -3.79
CA PRO A 28 -17.04 -4.01 -3.52
C PRO A 28 -15.64 -3.44 -3.25
N PHE A 29 -15.18 -2.48 -4.06
CA PHE A 29 -13.87 -1.85 -3.86
C PHE A 29 -13.78 -1.09 -2.54
N ALA A 30 -14.83 -0.36 -2.16
CA ALA A 30 -14.89 0.33 -0.88
C ALA A 30 -14.83 -0.65 0.30
N VAL A 31 -15.52 -1.78 0.20
CA VAL A 31 -15.47 -2.84 1.21
C VAL A 31 -14.08 -3.50 1.26
N MET A 32 -13.43 -3.72 0.12
CA MET A 32 -12.05 -4.23 0.10
C MET A 32 -11.08 -3.25 0.79
N GLY A 33 -11.17 -1.97 0.46
CA GLY A 33 -10.39 -0.91 1.11
C GLY A 33 -10.67 -0.84 2.61
N LEU A 34 -11.94 -1.01 3.01
CA LEU A 34 -12.34 -1.05 4.41
C LEU A 34 -11.75 -2.25 5.14
N ILE A 35 -11.77 -3.46 4.56
CA ILE A 35 -11.15 -4.66 5.14
C ILE A 35 -9.66 -4.43 5.36
N ILE A 36 -8.95 -3.90 4.36
CA ILE A 36 -7.54 -3.53 4.48
C ILE A 36 -7.33 -2.53 5.61
N GLY A 37 -8.16 -1.49 5.67
CA GLY A 37 -8.14 -0.47 6.72
C GLY A 37 -8.32 -1.07 8.11
N VAL A 38 -9.32 -1.94 8.29
CA VAL A 38 -9.61 -2.61 9.56
C VAL A 38 -8.42 -3.46 10.01
N ILE A 39 -7.82 -4.24 9.11
CA ILE A 39 -6.60 -5.01 9.41
C ILE A 39 -5.51 -4.07 9.93
N GLY A 40 -5.28 -2.94 9.24
CA GLY A 40 -4.25 -1.97 9.65
C GLY A 40 -4.50 -1.28 10.98
N GLN A 41 -5.74 -1.28 11.50
CA GLN A 41 -6.08 -0.70 12.79
C GLN A 41 -5.88 -1.67 13.98
N VAL A 42 -5.57 -2.95 13.74
CA VAL A 42 -5.40 -3.96 14.81
C VAL A 42 -4.06 -3.79 15.53
N TRP A 43 -3.89 -2.72 16.31
CA TRP A 43 -2.67 -2.36 17.03
C TRP A 43 -1.38 -2.77 16.26
N VAL A 44 -0.36 -3.34 16.92
CA VAL A 44 0.91 -3.71 16.26
C VAL A 44 0.73 -4.86 15.28
N ILE A 45 -0.15 -5.81 15.58
CA ILE A 45 -0.33 -7.05 14.80
C ILE A 45 -0.87 -6.73 13.40
N GLY A 46 -1.77 -5.77 13.30
CA GLY A 46 -2.40 -5.32 12.07
C GLY A 46 -1.40 -4.75 11.06
N TRP A 47 -0.50 -3.89 11.54
CA TRP A 47 0.59 -3.34 10.72
C TRP A 47 1.55 -4.42 10.24
N LEU A 48 1.93 -5.35 11.13
CA LEU A 48 2.79 -6.48 10.75
C LEU A 48 2.10 -7.42 9.74
N ALA A 49 0.81 -7.67 9.92
CA ALA A 49 0.02 -8.45 8.98
C ALA A 49 -0.02 -7.77 7.61
N LEU A 50 -0.30 -6.46 7.54
CA LEU A 50 -0.27 -5.73 6.27
C LEU A 50 1.12 -5.73 5.63
N MET A 51 2.23 -5.68 6.38
CA MET A 51 3.55 -5.77 5.76
C MET A 51 3.78 -7.04 4.94
N ILE A 52 3.21 -8.17 5.39
CA ILE A 52 3.35 -9.47 4.73
C ILE A 52 2.22 -9.70 3.72
N LEU A 53 1.01 -9.24 4.02
CA LEU A 53 -0.16 -9.50 3.19
C LEU A 53 -0.38 -8.43 2.13
N TRP A 54 0.27 -7.27 2.22
CA TRP A 54 0.03 -6.14 1.32
C TRP A 54 0.17 -6.49 -0.16
N PRO A 55 1.23 -7.17 -0.64
CA PRO A 55 1.31 -7.56 -2.05
C PRO A 55 0.15 -8.44 -2.49
N ALA A 56 -0.30 -9.36 -1.62
CA ALA A 56 -1.42 -10.26 -1.90
C ALA A 56 -2.77 -9.53 -1.92
N LEU A 57 -3.02 -8.64 -0.95
CA LEU A 57 -4.24 -7.83 -0.88
C LEU A 57 -4.32 -6.82 -2.02
N CYS A 58 -3.20 -6.17 -2.35
CA CYS A 58 -3.10 -5.27 -3.50
C CYS A 58 -3.36 -6.02 -4.81
N ALA A 59 -2.75 -7.20 -5.00
CA ALA A 59 -3.04 -8.07 -6.13
C ALA A 59 -4.52 -8.50 -6.20
N GLY A 60 -5.17 -8.71 -5.05
CA GLY A 60 -6.60 -9.00 -4.96
C GLY A 60 -7.47 -7.83 -5.42
N VAL A 61 -7.20 -6.62 -4.96
CA VAL A 61 -7.90 -5.40 -5.43
C VAL A 61 -7.67 -5.20 -6.93
N MET A 62 -6.44 -5.37 -7.43
CA MET A 62 -6.14 -5.33 -8.88
C MET A 62 -6.90 -6.42 -9.66
N THR A 63 -7.15 -7.58 -9.04
CA THR A 63 -7.95 -8.66 -9.66
C THR A 63 -9.40 -8.20 -9.85
N GLY A 64 -9.98 -7.50 -8.87
CA GLY A 64 -11.29 -6.87 -9.03
C GLY A 64 -11.32 -5.87 -10.20
N TYR A 65 -10.32 -5.00 -10.30
CA TYR A 65 -10.19 -4.08 -11.45
C TYR A 65 -10.05 -4.81 -12.79
N ARG A 66 -9.33 -5.93 -12.82
CA ARG A 66 -9.21 -6.77 -14.02
C ARG A 66 -10.55 -7.35 -14.44
N VAL A 67 -11.35 -7.85 -13.49
CA VAL A 67 -12.71 -8.37 -13.75
C VAL A 67 -13.61 -7.27 -14.30
N GLU A 68 -13.66 -6.10 -13.66
CA GLU A 68 -14.44 -4.93 -14.13
C GLU A 68 -14.02 -4.45 -15.52
N SER A 69 -12.71 -4.39 -15.78
CA SER A 69 -12.20 -3.97 -17.09
C SER A 69 -12.51 -4.97 -18.22
N GLY A 70 -12.75 -6.25 -17.86
CA GLY A 70 -13.13 -7.32 -18.77
C GLY A 70 -14.63 -7.44 -19.01
N GLY A 71 -15.45 -6.54 -18.44
CA GLY A 71 -16.91 -6.58 -18.53
C GLY A 71 -17.60 -7.47 -17.49
N GLY A 72 -16.84 -8.06 -16.57
CA GLY A 72 -17.38 -8.73 -15.39
C GLY A 72 -17.74 -7.73 -14.29
N LYS A 73 -18.17 -8.24 -13.13
CA LYS A 73 -18.41 -7.45 -11.92
C LYS A 73 -17.42 -7.85 -10.83
N ALA A 74 -16.70 -6.89 -10.27
CA ALA A 74 -15.87 -7.11 -9.09
C ALA A 74 -16.75 -7.56 -7.91
N ASP A 75 -16.20 -8.49 -7.14
CA ASP A 75 -16.78 -9.03 -5.92
C ASP A 75 -15.74 -8.97 -4.79
N ILE A 76 -16.19 -8.84 -3.55
CA ILE A 76 -15.32 -8.74 -2.36
C ILE A 76 -14.34 -9.91 -2.29
N SER A 77 -14.73 -11.11 -2.74
CA SER A 77 -13.88 -12.29 -2.82
C SER A 77 -12.61 -12.09 -3.66
N ASN A 78 -12.61 -11.16 -4.62
CA ASN A 78 -11.43 -10.85 -5.42
C ASN A 78 -10.25 -10.36 -4.55
N LEU A 79 -10.51 -9.74 -3.38
CA LEU A 79 -9.46 -9.36 -2.43
C LEU A 79 -8.57 -10.55 -2.03
N PHE A 80 -9.16 -11.74 -1.98
CA PHE A 80 -8.49 -12.97 -1.56
C PHE A 80 -8.04 -13.84 -2.74
N ALA A 81 -8.03 -13.31 -3.97
CA ALA A 81 -7.68 -14.08 -5.17
C ALA A 81 -6.31 -14.76 -5.09
N ALA A 82 -5.33 -14.11 -4.48
CA ALA A 82 -3.99 -14.67 -4.28
C ALA A 82 -3.99 -15.92 -3.36
N PHE A 83 -4.92 -16.00 -2.41
CA PHE A 83 -5.06 -17.11 -1.47
C PHE A 83 -5.87 -18.27 -2.07
N GLN A 84 -6.80 -17.96 -2.97
CA GLN A 84 -7.67 -18.94 -3.62
C GLN A 84 -6.98 -19.65 -4.78
N GLN A 85 -6.06 -18.95 -5.48
CA GLN A 85 -5.33 -19.52 -6.60
C GLN A 85 -4.07 -20.25 -6.14
N GLU A 86 -4.00 -21.53 -6.48
CA GLU A 86 -2.89 -22.40 -6.07
C GLU A 86 -1.52 -21.81 -6.45
N GLY A 87 -0.63 -21.71 -5.47
CA GLY A 87 0.74 -21.20 -5.63
C GLY A 87 0.88 -19.69 -5.87
N LYS A 88 -0.20 -18.92 -6.05
CA LYS A 88 -0.10 -17.46 -6.27
C LYS A 88 0.36 -16.71 -5.03
N LEU A 89 -0.15 -17.06 -3.85
CA LEU A 89 0.32 -16.48 -2.58
C LEU A 89 1.83 -16.67 -2.42
N ILE A 90 2.32 -17.90 -2.63
CA ILE A 90 3.75 -18.24 -2.51
C ILE A 90 4.59 -17.41 -3.47
N LYS A 91 4.12 -17.20 -4.70
CA LYS A 91 4.80 -16.33 -5.68
C LYS A 91 4.81 -14.86 -5.26
N LEU A 92 3.82 -14.38 -4.52
CA LEU A 92 3.78 -12.98 -4.08
C LEU A 92 4.60 -12.73 -2.80
N LEU A 93 4.90 -13.75 -1.99
CA LEU A 93 5.65 -13.59 -0.74
C LEU A 93 7.00 -12.86 -0.89
N PRO A 94 7.85 -13.13 -1.92
CA PRO A 94 9.11 -12.40 -2.07
C PRO A 94 8.93 -10.90 -2.30
N LEU A 95 7.77 -10.45 -2.78
CA LEU A 95 7.46 -9.02 -2.91
C LEU A 95 7.28 -8.31 -1.55
N CYS A 96 7.25 -9.04 -0.43
CA CYS A 96 7.26 -8.45 0.91
C CYS A 96 8.67 -8.01 1.34
N LEU A 97 9.72 -8.54 0.70
CA LEU A 97 11.11 -8.27 1.07
C LEU A 97 11.49 -6.78 1.05
N PRO A 98 11.07 -5.96 0.06
CA PRO A 98 11.32 -4.52 0.10
C PRO A 98 10.72 -3.85 1.34
N GLY A 99 9.51 -4.26 1.75
CA GLY A 99 8.86 -3.73 2.95
C GLY A 99 9.57 -4.14 4.23
N ILE A 100 10.00 -5.40 4.33
CA ILE A 100 10.78 -5.90 5.47
C ILE A 100 12.15 -5.20 5.54
N ALA A 101 12.83 -5.03 4.41
CA ALA A 101 14.09 -4.31 4.34
C ALA A 101 13.92 -2.85 4.77
N ALA A 102 12.85 -2.18 4.32
CA ALA A 102 12.51 -0.83 4.76
C ALA A 102 12.28 -0.76 6.27
N LEU A 103 11.57 -1.72 6.87
CA LEU A 103 11.39 -1.80 8.33
C LEU A 103 12.74 -1.90 9.05
N VAL A 104 13.63 -2.78 8.60
CA VAL A 104 14.95 -2.97 9.22
C VAL A 104 15.78 -1.70 9.12
N VAL A 105 15.85 -1.09 7.93
CA VAL A 105 16.59 0.18 7.72
C VAL A 105 16.03 1.28 8.62
N MET A 106 14.72 1.46 8.64
CA MET A 106 14.08 2.50 9.46
C MET A 106 14.24 2.21 10.96
N GLY A 107 14.13 0.96 11.40
CA GLY A 107 14.30 0.57 12.79
C GLY A 107 15.73 0.81 13.28
N LEU A 108 16.73 0.45 12.48
CA LEU A 108 18.14 0.73 12.78
C LEU A 108 18.42 2.23 12.85
N MET A 109 17.82 3.02 11.94
CA MET A 109 17.96 4.48 11.97
C MET A 109 17.37 5.09 13.23
N VAL A 110 16.15 4.71 13.61
CA VAL A 110 15.51 5.19 14.83
C VAL A 110 16.33 4.79 16.05
N LEU A 111 16.90 3.58 16.08
CA LEU A 111 17.79 3.14 17.15
C LEU A 111 19.05 4.00 17.23
N VAL A 112 19.76 4.21 16.11
CA VAL A 112 20.99 5.01 16.08
C VAL A 112 20.71 6.45 16.55
N ILE A 113 19.61 7.04 16.08
CA ILE A 113 19.25 8.40 16.45
C ILE A 113 18.78 8.46 17.90
N GLY A 114 18.02 7.47 18.37
CA GLY A 114 17.65 7.35 19.77
C GLY A 114 18.87 7.29 20.67
N ILE A 115 19.92 6.56 20.26
CA ILE A 115 21.19 6.50 20.98
C ILE A 115 21.92 7.85 20.92
N VAL A 116 22.06 8.47 19.75
CA VAL A 116 22.76 9.76 19.59
C VAL A 116 22.06 10.87 20.36
N VAL A 117 20.74 10.98 20.23
CA VAL A 117 19.91 11.93 20.98
C VAL A 117 19.94 11.60 22.47
N GLY A 118 19.89 10.32 22.84
CA GLY A 118 20.01 9.87 24.23
C GLY A 118 21.33 10.29 24.87
N ILE A 119 22.46 10.07 24.18
CA ILE A 119 23.80 10.49 24.62
C ILE A 119 23.90 12.02 24.69
N ALA A 120 23.41 12.73 23.68
CA ALA A 120 23.43 14.20 23.66
C ALA A 120 22.53 14.81 24.74
N ALA A 121 21.37 14.20 25.03
CA ALA A 121 20.48 14.61 26.10
C ALA A 121 21.09 14.32 27.47
N PHE A 122 21.72 13.16 27.68
CA PHE A 122 22.39 12.83 28.93
C PHE A 122 23.64 13.70 29.17
N GLY A 123 24.51 13.83 28.17
CA GLY A 123 25.70 14.70 28.24
C GLY A 123 25.35 16.19 28.33
N GLY A 124 24.32 16.62 27.61
CA GLY A 124 23.77 17.98 27.67
C GLY A 124 23.11 18.29 29.01
N SER A 125 22.39 17.34 29.61
CA SER A 125 21.82 17.51 30.95
C SER A 125 22.89 17.58 32.06
N ALA A 126 23.99 16.83 31.93
CA ALA A 126 25.15 16.92 32.83
C ALA A 126 25.96 18.22 32.67
N ALA A 127 25.93 18.82 31.48
CA ALA A 127 26.53 20.14 31.21
C ALA A 127 25.58 21.30 31.58
N ALA A 128 24.27 21.13 31.42
CA ALA A 128 23.23 22.09 31.79
C ALA A 128 23.03 22.16 33.31
N SER A 129 23.21 21.06 34.04
CA SER A 129 23.31 21.08 35.50
C SER A 129 24.51 21.88 36.02
N GLN A 130 25.49 22.19 35.16
CA GLN A 130 26.64 23.05 35.44
C GLN A 130 26.51 24.47 34.85
N SER A 131 25.54 24.72 33.97
CA SER A 131 25.36 26.02 33.31
C SER A 131 23.87 26.35 33.15
N SER A 132 23.37 27.22 34.02
CA SER A 132 21.98 27.70 34.05
C SER A 132 21.72 28.83 33.05
N SER A 133 22.24 28.74 31.82
CA SER A 133 22.03 29.75 30.79
C SER A 133 20.99 29.28 29.75
N PRO A 134 20.02 30.12 29.36
CA PRO A 134 19.05 29.81 28.31
C PRO A 134 19.69 29.41 26.97
N GLU A 135 20.93 29.86 26.69
CA GLU A 135 21.67 29.46 25.49
C GLU A 135 22.09 27.98 25.50
N SER A 136 22.41 27.38 26.66
CA SER A 136 22.82 25.97 26.74
C SER A 136 21.62 25.03 26.46
N MET A 137 20.42 25.44 26.89
CA MET A 137 19.17 24.72 26.62
C MET A 137 18.73 24.86 25.15
N MET A 138 18.95 26.01 24.53
CA MET A 138 18.75 26.23 23.09
C MET A 138 19.78 25.48 22.24
N ALA A 139 21.02 25.27 22.70
CA ALA A 139 22.05 24.54 21.97
C ALA A 139 21.73 23.03 21.82
N VAL A 140 21.10 22.42 22.84
CA VAL A 140 20.61 21.04 22.78
C VAL A 140 19.48 20.89 21.75
N LEU A 141 18.66 21.92 21.57
CA LEU A 141 17.55 21.97 20.61
C LEU A 141 17.96 22.38 19.18
N SER A 142 19.02 23.17 19.01
CA SER A 142 19.25 23.95 17.78
C SER A 142 20.17 23.34 16.72
N GLY A 143 20.95 22.29 17.01
CA GLY A 143 21.92 21.72 16.05
C GLY A 143 21.69 20.27 15.65
N VAL A 144 21.63 19.36 16.61
CA VAL A 144 21.59 17.90 16.34
C VAL A 144 20.17 17.40 16.08
N GLY A 145 19.15 18.01 16.70
CA GLY A 145 17.75 17.60 16.56
C GLY A 145 17.13 17.92 15.20
N ILE A 146 17.34 19.14 14.68
CA ILE A 146 16.73 19.59 13.42
C ILE A 146 17.42 18.98 12.20
N PHE A 147 18.76 19.03 12.13
CA PHE A 147 19.51 18.44 11.02
C PHE A 147 19.44 16.90 11.02
N GLY A 148 19.53 16.27 12.19
CA GLY A 148 19.32 14.83 12.35
C GLY A 148 17.90 14.41 11.94
N GLY A 149 16.89 15.16 12.36
CA GLY A 149 15.49 14.93 11.97
C GLY A 149 15.27 15.06 10.47
N LEU A 150 15.85 16.07 9.82
CA LEU A 150 15.72 16.26 8.37
C LEU A 150 16.35 15.10 7.58
N ILE A 151 17.51 14.61 8.02
CA ILE A 151 18.17 13.44 7.40
C ILE A 151 17.28 12.20 7.49
N VAL A 152 16.61 11.97 8.62
CA VAL A 152 15.64 10.85 8.77
C VAL A 152 14.50 10.99 7.78
N VAL A 153 13.92 12.17 7.67
CA VAL A 153 12.80 12.41 6.77
C VAL A 153 13.22 12.16 5.31
N VAL A 154 14.40 12.63 4.90
CA VAL A 154 14.92 12.39 3.55
C VAL A 154 15.13 10.91 3.30
N ILE A 155 15.73 10.18 4.24
CA ILE A 155 15.96 8.73 4.07
C ILE A 155 14.64 7.97 4.09
N PHE A 156 13.69 8.33 4.96
CA PHE A 156 12.36 7.74 4.98
C PHE A 156 11.65 7.90 3.64
N ILE A 157 11.66 9.10 3.07
CA ILE A 157 11.08 9.36 1.75
C ILE A 157 11.80 8.54 0.68
N ALA A 158 13.13 8.50 0.70
CA ALA A 158 13.92 7.73 -0.27
C ALA A 158 13.61 6.22 -0.21
N VAL A 159 13.51 5.65 0.99
CA VAL A 159 13.16 4.24 1.21
C VAL A 159 11.72 3.97 0.76
N ALA A 160 10.77 4.84 1.12
CA ALA A 160 9.37 4.70 0.71
C ALA A 160 9.22 4.75 -0.81
N LEU A 161 9.89 5.69 -1.48
CA LEU A 161 9.90 5.80 -2.95
C LEU A 161 10.56 4.59 -3.61
N LEU A 162 11.62 4.04 -3.01
CA LEU A 162 12.28 2.84 -3.53
C LEU A 162 11.37 1.60 -3.43
N VAL A 163 10.73 1.38 -2.27
CA VAL A 163 9.76 0.29 -2.09
C VAL A 163 8.61 0.45 -3.07
N TRP A 164 8.08 1.66 -3.22
CA TRP A 164 7.05 1.97 -4.19
C TRP A 164 7.49 1.62 -5.62
N ALA A 165 8.68 2.07 -6.04
CA ALA A 165 9.21 1.83 -7.37
C ALA A 165 9.49 0.34 -7.65
N LEU A 166 9.84 -0.44 -6.62
CA LEU A 166 10.02 -1.89 -6.71
C LEU A 166 8.69 -2.64 -6.89
N LEU A 167 7.58 -2.11 -6.36
CA LEU A 167 6.32 -2.84 -6.24
C LEU A 167 5.21 -2.38 -7.18
N CYS A 168 5.24 -1.12 -7.64
CA CYS A 168 4.13 -0.49 -8.35
C CYS A 168 3.71 -1.25 -9.62
N THR A 169 4.65 -1.84 -10.36
CA THR A 169 4.34 -2.73 -11.48
C THR A 169 4.72 -4.18 -11.20
N ALA A 170 5.58 -4.49 -10.23
CA ALA A 170 5.94 -5.88 -9.93
C ALA A 170 4.76 -6.73 -9.43
N ILE A 171 3.87 -6.15 -8.60
CA ILE A 171 2.69 -6.86 -8.07
C ILE A 171 1.82 -7.44 -9.20
N PRO A 172 1.32 -6.64 -10.16
CA PRO A 172 0.51 -7.18 -11.24
C PRO A 172 1.31 -8.08 -12.18
N ARG A 173 2.62 -7.85 -12.38
CA ARG A 173 3.48 -8.73 -13.20
C ARG A 173 3.60 -10.14 -12.62
N VAL A 174 3.73 -10.26 -11.29
CA VAL A 174 3.77 -11.56 -10.62
C VAL A 174 2.37 -12.19 -10.57
N MET A 175 1.35 -11.40 -10.25
CA MET A 175 -0.02 -11.90 -10.11
C MET A 175 -0.60 -12.36 -11.46
N PHE A 176 -0.48 -11.53 -12.50
CA PHE A 176 -1.18 -11.72 -13.77
C PHE A 176 -0.33 -12.36 -14.85
N ASP A 177 0.94 -11.98 -14.94
CA ASP A 177 1.84 -12.46 -15.99
C ASP A 177 2.72 -13.62 -15.51
N SER A 178 2.63 -13.98 -14.22
CA SER A 178 3.41 -15.06 -13.58
C SER A 178 4.92 -14.90 -13.76
N ILE A 179 5.39 -13.66 -13.86
CA ILE A 179 6.82 -13.32 -13.87
C ILE A 179 7.41 -13.66 -12.49
N GLU A 180 8.67 -14.10 -12.47
CA GLU A 180 9.41 -14.37 -11.24
C GLU A 180 9.56 -13.08 -10.41
N PRO A 181 9.37 -13.12 -9.07
CA PRO A 181 9.30 -11.91 -8.23
C PRO A 181 10.52 -10.98 -8.30
N PHE A 182 11.74 -11.50 -8.26
CA PHE A 182 12.94 -10.65 -8.32
C PHE A 182 13.12 -10.04 -9.71
N ALA A 183 12.83 -10.80 -10.76
CA ALA A 183 12.79 -10.29 -12.13
C ALA A 183 11.74 -9.18 -12.28
N ALA A 184 10.55 -9.36 -11.71
CA ALA A 184 9.47 -8.36 -11.74
C ALA A 184 9.84 -7.08 -10.99
N MET A 185 10.52 -7.17 -9.84
CA MET A 185 11.02 -6.00 -9.10
C MET A 185 12.07 -5.22 -9.90
N LYS A 186 12.99 -5.93 -10.56
CA LYS A 186 14.00 -5.30 -11.42
C LYS A 186 13.35 -4.62 -12.64
N GLU A 187 12.38 -5.27 -13.25
CA GLU A 187 11.59 -4.70 -14.34
C GLU A 187 10.79 -3.47 -13.88
N SER A 188 10.21 -3.50 -12.68
CA SER A 188 9.51 -2.37 -12.08
C SER A 188 10.42 -1.16 -11.92
N LEU A 189 11.65 -1.36 -11.43
CA LEU A 189 12.64 -0.27 -11.36
C LEU A 189 13.01 0.29 -12.74
N GLY A 190 13.20 -0.58 -13.75
CA GLY A 190 13.45 -0.15 -15.12
C GLY A 190 12.30 0.69 -15.67
N THR A 191 11.08 0.20 -15.48
CA THR A 191 9.84 0.84 -15.93
C THR A 191 9.64 2.20 -15.30
N VAL A 192 9.86 2.33 -13.99
CA VAL A 192 9.75 3.60 -13.26
C VAL A 192 10.83 4.58 -13.72
N LYS A 193 12.07 4.13 -13.94
CA LYS A 193 13.14 4.99 -14.46
C LYS A 193 12.82 5.52 -15.86
N SER A 194 12.34 4.64 -16.75
CA SER A 194 12.01 5.02 -18.13
C SER A 194 10.75 5.89 -18.23
N ASN A 195 9.89 5.90 -17.19
CA ASN A 195 8.65 6.67 -17.14
C ASN A 195 8.58 7.61 -15.91
N LEU A 196 9.73 8.14 -15.50
CA LEU A 196 9.86 8.86 -14.23
C LEU A 196 8.84 9.99 -14.07
N PHE A 197 8.62 10.79 -15.12
CA PHE A 197 7.69 11.91 -15.07
C PHE A 197 6.23 11.48 -14.94
N ALA A 198 5.82 10.38 -15.58
CA ALA A 198 4.48 9.83 -15.43
C ALA A 198 4.25 9.34 -14.00
N PHE A 199 5.22 8.65 -13.40
CA PHE A 199 5.13 8.22 -12.00
C PHE A 199 5.19 9.38 -11.00
N ILE A 200 5.96 10.43 -11.28
CA ILE A 200 5.94 11.67 -10.48
C ILE A 200 4.57 12.33 -10.57
N GLY A 201 4.00 12.46 -11.78
CA GLY A 201 2.65 12.99 -11.98
C GLY A 201 1.59 12.18 -11.22
N PHE A 202 1.67 10.85 -11.31
CA PHE A 202 0.81 9.95 -10.54
C PHE A 202 0.93 10.19 -9.02
N ALA A 203 2.17 10.23 -8.51
CA ALA A 203 2.43 10.42 -7.08
C ALA A 203 1.95 11.80 -6.59
N LEU A 204 2.20 12.86 -7.35
CA LEU A 204 1.76 14.22 -7.01
C LEU A 204 0.25 14.34 -6.99
N VAL A 205 -0.45 13.85 -8.03
CA VAL A 205 -1.92 13.91 -8.07
C VAL A 205 -2.52 13.06 -6.95
N THR A 206 -1.95 11.89 -6.66
CA THR A 206 -2.35 11.07 -5.52
C THR A 206 -2.14 11.84 -4.21
N MET A 207 -0.97 12.43 -3.99
CA MET A 207 -0.68 13.18 -2.75
C MET A 207 -1.63 14.37 -2.56
N VAL A 208 -1.88 15.15 -3.62
CA VAL A 208 -2.82 16.29 -3.60
C VAL A 208 -4.24 15.79 -3.35
N GLY A 209 -4.68 14.72 -4.04
CA GLY A 209 -5.99 14.12 -3.84
C GLY A 209 -6.19 13.62 -2.41
N TYR A 210 -5.19 12.95 -1.84
CA TYR A 210 -5.20 12.52 -0.44
C TYR A 210 -5.37 13.71 0.51
N ALA A 211 -4.58 14.76 0.32
CA ALA A 211 -4.62 15.96 1.15
C ALA A 211 -5.98 16.66 1.08
N ILE A 212 -6.57 16.76 -0.11
CA ILE A 212 -7.91 17.35 -0.32
C ILE A 212 -8.97 16.51 0.41
N VAL A 213 -9.00 15.19 0.20
CA VAL A 213 -10.00 14.32 0.84
C VAL A 213 -9.85 14.36 2.36
N ALA A 214 -8.62 14.25 2.87
CA ALA A 214 -8.34 14.35 4.29
C ALA A 214 -8.82 15.70 4.86
N PHE A 215 -8.52 16.81 4.17
CA PHE A 215 -8.96 18.14 4.58
C PHE A 215 -10.49 18.29 4.58
N VAL A 216 -11.19 17.80 3.55
CA VAL A 216 -12.65 17.84 3.48
C VAL A 216 -13.28 17.03 4.60
N LEU A 217 -12.80 15.81 4.85
CA LEU A 217 -13.31 15.02 5.96
C LEU A 217 -13.08 15.74 7.30
N ASN A 218 -11.94 16.43 7.47
CA ASN A 218 -11.67 17.23 8.66
C ASN A 218 -12.65 18.38 8.84
N LEU A 219 -13.01 19.07 7.77
CA LEU A 219 -14.04 20.11 7.83
C LEU A 219 -15.41 19.55 8.22
N LEU A 220 -15.77 18.37 7.70
CA LEU A 220 -17.09 17.78 7.91
C LEU A 220 -17.28 17.14 9.28
N LEU A 221 -16.22 16.56 9.84
CA LEU A 221 -16.29 15.73 11.04
C LEU A 221 -15.56 16.36 12.25
N GLY A 222 -14.85 17.48 12.06
CA GLY A 222 -14.16 18.27 13.10
C GLY A 222 -12.64 18.07 13.12
N TRP A 223 -11.93 18.53 14.16
CA TRP A 223 -10.49 18.19 14.32
C TRP A 223 -10.26 17.06 15.33
N SER A 224 -11.22 16.82 16.23
CA SER A 224 -11.13 15.84 17.31
C SER A 224 -11.28 14.39 16.86
N TRP A 225 -11.80 14.14 15.65
CA TRP A 225 -11.99 12.80 15.12
C TRP A 225 -10.76 12.29 14.35
N ILE A 226 -9.77 13.14 13.99
CA ILE A 226 -8.53 12.77 13.25
C ILE A 226 -7.75 11.65 13.96
N THR A 227 -7.77 11.64 15.29
CA THR A 227 -7.13 10.62 16.13
C THR A 227 -8.06 9.43 16.43
N GLY A 228 -9.29 9.47 15.93
CA GLY A 228 -10.29 8.43 16.09
C GLY A 228 -10.13 7.30 15.08
N PHE A 229 -10.87 6.22 15.33
CA PHE A 229 -10.84 5.01 14.51
C PHE A 229 -11.45 5.20 13.10
N LEU A 230 -12.41 6.13 12.94
CA LEU A 230 -13.21 6.28 11.71
C LEU A 230 -12.48 6.94 10.51
N PRO A 231 -11.73 8.05 10.64
CA PRO A 231 -11.03 8.68 9.50
C PRO A 231 -10.13 7.75 8.71
N PRO A 232 -9.21 6.98 9.34
CA PRO A 232 -8.33 6.09 8.60
C PRO A 232 -9.11 5.04 7.82
N LEU A 233 -10.26 4.59 8.33
CA LEU A 233 -11.13 3.64 7.63
C LEU A 233 -11.84 4.25 6.43
N LEU A 234 -12.35 5.48 6.55
CA LEU A 234 -12.95 6.17 5.41
C LEU A 234 -11.91 6.46 4.31
N MET A 235 -10.70 6.86 4.71
CA MET A 235 -9.58 7.01 3.80
C MET A 235 -9.19 5.68 3.15
N ALA A 236 -9.11 4.58 3.91
CA ALA A 236 -8.81 3.26 3.37
C ALA A 236 -9.90 2.76 2.39
N ALA A 237 -11.18 2.98 2.72
CA ALA A 237 -12.30 2.56 1.88
C ALA A 237 -12.31 3.28 0.53
N GLY A 238 -12.09 4.60 0.49
CA GLY A 238 -12.13 5.35 -0.77
C GLY A 238 -10.79 5.41 -1.49
N PHE A 239 -9.71 5.70 -0.76
CA PHE A 239 -8.45 6.14 -1.34
C PHE A 239 -7.54 4.97 -1.76
N THR A 240 -7.46 3.93 -0.93
CA THR A 240 -6.67 2.74 -1.24
C THR A 240 -7.08 2.09 -2.57
N PRO A 241 -8.36 1.76 -2.82
CA PRO A 241 -8.74 1.16 -4.09
C PRO A 241 -8.47 2.10 -5.26
N VAL A 242 -8.68 3.41 -5.13
CA VAL A 242 -8.38 4.38 -6.21
C VAL A 242 -6.91 4.39 -6.59
N ILE A 243 -5.99 4.36 -5.61
CA ILE A 243 -4.55 4.23 -5.89
C ILE A 243 -4.26 2.91 -6.62
N VAL A 244 -4.79 1.79 -6.11
CA VAL A 244 -4.54 0.47 -6.68
C VAL A 244 -5.14 0.34 -8.09
N GLY A 245 -6.30 0.93 -8.33
CA GLY A 245 -6.92 1.02 -9.66
C GLY A 245 -6.09 1.85 -10.62
N GLY A 246 -5.50 2.96 -10.14
CA GLY A 246 -4.55 3.74 -10.92
C GLY A 246 -3.31 2.94 -11.29
N LEU A 247 -2.74 2.18 -10.36
CA LEU A 247 -1.63 1.26 -10.64
C LEU A 247 -2.02 0.13 -11.60
N TYR A 248 -3.23 -0.40 -11.50
CA TYR A 248 -3.76 -1.37 -12.45
C TYR A 248 -3.86 -0.78 -13.87
N SER A 249 -4.37 0.45 -14.00
CA SER A 249 -4.41 1.18 -15.27
C SER A 249 -3.02 1.45 -15.83
N ALA A 250 -2.05 1.80 -14.98
CA ALA A 250 -0.65 1.95 -15.37
C ALA A 250 -0.08 0.65 -15.92
N TYR A 251 -0.28 -0.47 -15.20
CA TYR A 251 0.12 -1.80 -15.66
C TYR A 251 -0.49 -2.15 -17.02
N ARG A 252 -1.80 -1.96 -17.19
CA ARG A 252 -2.48 -2.25 -18.46
C ARG A 252 -1.95 -1.39 -19.61
N HIS A 253 -1.65 -0.11 -19.37
CA HIS A 253 -1.09 0.79 -20.37
C HIS A 253 0.33 0.37 -20.77
N LEU A 254 1.19 0.08 -19.78
CA LEU A 254 2.61 -0.19 -19.99
C LEU A 254 2.90 -1.58 -20.59
N PHE A 255 2.13 -2.60 -20.18
CA PHE A 255 2.40 -4.00 -20.51
C PHE A 255 1.34 -4.66 -21.40
N GLY A 256 0.23 -3.97 -21.68
CA GLY A 256 -0.92 -4.53 -22.39
C GLY A 256 -1.85 -5.34 -21.49
N ALA A 257 -3.12 -5.49 -21.89
CA ALA A 257 -4.09 -6.27 -21.13
C ALA A 257 -3.89 -7.77 -21.40
N ALA A 258 -3.53 -8.56 -20.38
CA ALA A 258 -3.73 -10.00 -20.42
C ALA A 258 -5.25 -10.31 -20.52
N PRO A 259 -5.67 -11.40 -21.20
CA PRO A 259 -7.10 -11.72 -21.41
C PRO A 259 -7.91 -11.68 -20.10
N ALA A 260 -9.18 -11.30 -20.18
CA ALA A 260 -10.07 -11.16 -19.01
C ALA A 260 -9.95 -12.39 -18.08
N ALA A 261 -9.69 -12.15 -16.80
CA ALA A 261 -9.75 -13.21 -15.81
C ALA A 261 -11.21 -13.67 -15.71
N GLN A 262 -11.46 -14.95 -15.94
CA GLN A 262 -12.77 -15.55 -15.68
C GLN A 262 -13.12 -15.30 -14.21
N ALA A 263 -14.39 -15.00 -13.93
CA ALA A 263 -14.89 -14.91 -12.56
C ALA A 263 -14.43 -16.16 -11.79
N LEU A 264 -13.99 -15.97 -10.54
CA LEU A 264 -13.60 -17.08 -9.67
C LEU A 264 -14.71 -18.15 -9.72
N PRO A 265 -14.38 -19.44 -9.83
CA PRO A 265 -15.39 -20.50 -9.74
C PRO A 265 -16.21 -20.29 -8.47
N GLU A 266 -17.54 -20.35 -8.57
CA GLU A 266 -18.41 -20.38 -7.39
C GLU A 266 -17.92 -21.48 -6.45
N ALA A 267 -17.84 -21.17 -5.15
CA ALA A 267 -17.46 -22.15 -4.14
C ALA A 267 -18.33 -23.41 -4.32
N PRO A 268 -17.74 -24.63 -4.32
CA PRO A 268 -18.51 -25.86 -4.47
C PRO A 268 -19.66 -25.87 -3.46
N ALA A 269 -20.89 -26.06 -3.95
CA ALA A 269 -22.07 -26.16 -3.10
C ALA A 269 -21.79 -27.13 -1.95
N ALA A 270 -22.13 -26.73 -0.73
CA ALA A 270 -21.96 -27.58 0.44
C ALA A 270 -22.60 -28.96 0.17
N PRO A 271 -21.94 -30.06 0.55
CA PRO A 271 -22.52 -31.39 0.40
C PRO A 271 -23.92 -31.41 1.04
N PRO A 272 -24.92 -32.03 0.40
CA PRO A 272 -26.24 -32.13 0.99
C PRO A 272 -26.12 -32.75 2.38
N PRO A 273 -26.87 -32.25 3.38
CA PRO A 273 -26.82 -32.79 4.73
C PRO A 273 -27.07 -34.30 4.70
N PRO A 274 -26.34 -35.09 5.52
CA PRO A 274 -26.50 -36.53 5.54
C PRO A 274 -27.97 -36.88 5.79
N ALA A 275 -28.49 -37.82 5.00
CA ALA A 275 -29.86 -38.27 5.12
C ALA A 275 -30.15 -38.70 6.57
N PRO A 276 -31.29 -38.31 7.15
CA PRO A 276 -31.65 -38.75 8.49
C PRO A 276 -31.63 -40.28 8.56
N PRO A 277 -31.13 -40.87 9.66
CA PRO A 277 -31.06 -42.31 9.81
C PRO A 277 -32.46 -42.90 9.62
N ALA A 278 -32.58 -43.91 8.76
CA ALA A 278 -33.82 -44.61 8.54
C ALA A 278 -34.30 -45.17 9.89
N ASP A 279 -35.52 -44.78 10.29
CA ASP A 279 -36.18 -45.32 11.46
C ASP A 279 -36.17 -46.84 11.34
N SER A 280 -35.50 -47.49 12.29
CA SER A 280 -35.55 -48.93 12.44
C SER A 280 -36.91 -49.26 13.05
N GLU A 281 -37.91 -49.47 12.20
CA GLU A 281 -39.14 -50.12 12.61
C GLU A 281 -38.81 -51.56 13.05
N GLY A 282 -38.99 -51.81 14.34
CA GLY A 282 -39.04 -53.12 14.98
C GLY A 282 -40.22 -53.16 15.94
#